data_AF-A0A6I6JNC7-F1
#
_entry.id   AF-A0A6I6JNC7-F1
#
_cell.length_a   1.000
_cell.length_b   1.000
_cell.length_c   1.000
_cell.angle_alpha   90.00
_cell.angle_beta   90.00
_cell.angle_gamma   90.00
#
_symmetry.space_group_name_H-M   'P 1'
#
loop_
_entity.id
_entity.type
_entity.pdbx_description
1 polymer ?
#
loop_
_entity_poly.entity_id
_entity_poly.type
_entity_poly.pdbx_seq_one_letter_code
_entity_poly.pdbx_strand_id
1 'polypeptide(L)'
;MTNKQLKTGIGLFYNSPKFDIGLSTVRYFELEETNATEAYNYSVDYTSNFITVLGNYRFNIQNKLTIEPNIMVDFFEDYTDFYPGIFLKFDDFVWAGYNNININDLHSLFLGFDIAKMFRVGYAYDFTKIFNDKSLNVHEFIIGFRLDAI
;
A
#
# COMPACT_ATOMS: atom_id res chain seq x y z
N MET A 1 -12.73 -15.68 22.88
CA MET A 1 -13.49 -15.81 21.62
C MET A 1 -12.62 -15.18 20.55
N THR A 2 -12.26 -15.92 19.50
CA THR A 2 -11.36 -15.43 18.44
C THR A 2 -12.21 -15.19 17.21
N ASN A 3 -12.58 -13.93 16.96
CA ASN A 3 -13.29 -13.57 15.74
C ASN A 3 -12.38 -13.80 14.54
N LYS A 4 -12.86 -14.56 13.55
CA LYS A 4 -12.12 -14.77 12.30
C LYS A 4 -12.66 -13.80 11.27
N GLN A 5 -11.78 -13.00 10.69
CA GLN A 5 -12.13 -12.05 9.65
C GLN A 5 -11.59 -12.50 8.30
N LEU A 6 -12.44 -12.44 7.28
CA LEU A 6 -12.07 -12.63 5.88
C LEU A 6 -12.17 -11.29 5.16
N LYS A 7 -11.08 -10.87 4.51
CA LYS A 7 -11.02 -9.67 3.68
C LYS A 7 -11.02 -10.09 2.22
N THR A 8 -11.96 -9.58 1.43
CA THR A 8 -12.01 -9.79 -0.03
C THR A 8 -11.99 -8.45 -0.75
N GLY A 9 -11.50 -8.40 -1.97
CA GLY A 9 -11.60 -7.20 -2.79
C GLY A 9 -11.56 -7.50 -4.27
N ILE A 10 -12.06 -6.56 -5.06
CA ILE A 10 -11.99 -6.55 -6.52
C ILE A 10 -11.60 -5.16 -6.99
N GLY A 11 -10.84 -5.09 -8.09
CA GLY A 11 -10.43 -3.81 -8.66
C GLY A 11 -10.17 -3.85 -10.16
N LEU A 12 -10.16 -2.67 -10.73
CA LEU A 12 -9.75 -2.36 -12.09
C LEU A 12 -8.53 -1.45 -12.03
N PHE A 13 -7.58 -1.70 -12.92
CA PHE A 13 -6.37 -0.89 -13.03
C PHE A 13 -6.10 -0.61 -14.50
N TYR A 14 -5.86 0.65 -14.81
CA TYR A 14 -5.46 1.11 -16.12
C TYR A 14 -4.06 1.69 -16.06
N ASN A 15 -3.18 1.14 -16.89
CA ASN A 15 -1.79 1.58 -17.03
C ASN A 15 -1.60 2.25 -18.40
N SER A 16 -0.89 3.37 -18.41
CA SER A 16 -0.49 4.05 -19.64
C SER A 16 1.00 4.44 -19.58
N PRO A 17 1.59 5.05 -20.63
CA PRO A 17 2.96 5.57 -20.52
C PRO A 17 3.12 6.73 -19.52
N LYS A 18 2.07 7.53 -19.28
CA LYS A 18 2.17 8.79 -18.51
C LYS A 18 1.47 8.77 -17.15
N PHE A 19 0.50 7.90 -16.95
CA PHE A 19 -0.27 7.86 -15.71
C PHE A 19 -0.85 6.47 -15.50
N ASP A 20 -1.16 6.17 -14.25
CA ASP A 20 -1.99 5.04 -13.89
C ASP A 20 -3.20 5.50 -13.11
N ILE A 21 -4.29 4.75 -13.25
CA ILE A 21 -5.49 4.93 -12.43
C ILE A 21 -6.03 3.56 -12.01
N GLY A 22 -6.39 3.45 -10.73
CA GLY A 22 -6.99 2.27 -10.14
C GLY A 22 -8.29 2.61 -9.44
N LEU A 23 -9.23 1.68 -9.49
CA LEU A 23 -10.46 1.71 -8.70
C LEU A 23 -10.64 0.32 -8.12
N SER A 24 -10.83 0.21 -6.81
CA SER A 24 -11.11 -1.07 -6.17
C SER A 24 -12.11 -0.92 -5.03
N THR A 25 -12.68 -2.02 -4.60
CA THR A 25 -13.48 -2.09 -3.39
C THR A 25 -13.06 -3.29 -2.57
N VAL A 26 -13.09 -3.12 -1.26
CA VAL A 26 -12.73 -4.12 -0.28
C VAL A 26 -13.91 -4.32 0.66
N ARG A 27 -14.17 -5.58 1.01
CA ARG A 27 -15.21 -6.01 1.94
C ARG A 27 -14.61 -6.90 3.02
N TYR A 28 -14.97 -6.62 4.27
CA TYR A 28 -14.67 -7.47 5.41
C TYR A 28 -15.90 -8.31 5.78
N PHE A 29 -15.67 -9.60 6.01
CA PHE A 29 -16.64 -10.55 6.53
C PHE A 29 -16.13 -11.05 7.87
N GLU A 30 -16.94 -10.94 8.91
CA GLU A 30 -16.61 -11.43 10.24
C GLU A 30 -17.40 -12.69 10.54
N LEU A 31 -16.71 -13.74 10.94
CA LEU A 31 -17.31 -14.98 11.39
C LEU A 31 -17.39 -14.94 12.91
N GLU A 32 -18.61 -14.81 13.43
CA GLU A 32 -18.91 -14.85 14.85
C GLU A 32 -19.40 -16.23 15.25
N GLU A 33 -18.80 -16.80 16.30
CA GLU A 33 -19.24 -18.05 16.89
C GLU A 33 -20.43 -17.77 17.83
N THR A 34 -21.61 -18.29 17.49
CA THR A 34 -22.84 -18.08 18.27
C THR A 34 -23.03 -19.21 19.28
N ASN A 35 -22.71 -18.96 20.56
CA ASN A 35 -22.89 -19.81 21.75
C ASN A 35 -22.32 -21.25 21.70
N ALA A 36 -21.43 -21.53 22.66
CA ALA A 36 -20.65 -22.78 22.81
C ALA A 36 -21.44 -24.07 23.14
N THR A 37 -22.77 -24.07 23.04
CA THR A 37 -23.63 -25.22 23.38
C THR A 37 -24.10 -26.03 22.18
N GLU A 38 -24.00 -25.49 20.97
CA GLU A 38 -24.33 -26.20 19.73
C GLU A 38 -23.10 -26.17 18.82
N ALA A 39 -22.54 -27.35 18.54
CA ALA A 39 -21.47 -27.46 17.54
C ALA A 39 -22.04 -26.97 16.20
N TYR A 40 -21.42 -25.95 15.60
CA TYR A 40 -21.69 -25.41 14.26
C TYR A 40 -22.76 -24.29 14.10
N ASN A 41 -22.91 -23.37 15.06
CA ASN A 41 -23.58 -22.09 14.81
C ASN A 41 -22.56 -20.97 14.56
N TYR A 42 -22.44 -20.54 13.30
CA TYR A 42 -21.65 -19.37 12.89
C TYR A 42 -22.56 -18.35 12.21
N SER A 43 -22.49 -17.09 12.63
CA SER A 43 -23.08 -15.95 11.92
C SER A 43 -22.00 -15.24 11.11
N VAL A 44 -22.38 -14.76 9.93
CA VAL A 44 -21.53 -13.88 9.10
C VAL A 44 -22.04 -12.47 9.26
N ASP A 45 -21.22 -11.59 9.80
CA ASP A 45 -21.50 -10.15 9.86
C ASP A 45 -20.65 -9.37 8.84
N TYR A 46 -21.18 -8.22 8.42
CA TYR A 46 -20.57 -7.33 7.43
C TYR A 46 -20.07 -6.07 8.11
N THR A 47 -18.81 -6.10 8.55
CA THR A 47 -18.28 -5.06 9.45
C THR A 47 -17.85 -3.78 8.73
N SER A 48 -17.33 -3.85 7.50
CA SER A 48 -16.87 -2.65 6.79
C SER A 48 -16.67 -2.86 5.29
N ASN A 49 -16.96 -1.82 4.52
CA ASN A 49 -16.65 -1.70 3.09
C ASN A 49 -15.98 -0.36 2.82
N PHE A 50 -15.01 -0.34 1.91
CA PHE A 50 -14.50 0.92 1.38
C PHE A 50 -14.18 0.80 -0.10
N ILE A 51 -14.20 1.95 -0.78
CA ILE A 51 -13.79 2.09 -2.18
C ILE A 51 -12.46 2.81 -2.19
N THR A 52 -11.49 2.28 -2.94
CA THR A 52 -10.18 2.89 -3.12
C THR A 52 -10.05 3.42 -4.54
N VAL A 53 -9.65 4.67 -4.68
CA VAL A 53 -9.17 5.24 -5.95
C VAL A 53 -7.67 5.50 -5.82
N LEU A 54 -6.91 5.06 -6.81
CA LEU A 54 -5.46 5.28 -6.90
C LEU A 54 -5.16 6.04 -8.18
N GLY A 55 -4.25 7.00 -8.12
CA GLY A 55 -3.72 7.68 -9.31
C GLY A 55 -2.26 8.05 -9.16
N ASN A 56 -1.51 8.00 -10.26
CA ASN A 56 -0.16 8.53 -10.34
C ASN A 56 0.10 9.20 -11.70
N TYR A 57 1.13 10.05 -11.78
CA TYR A 57 1.56 10.65 -13.03
C TYR A 57 3.08 10.60 -13.17
N ARG A 58 3.58 10.17 -14.33
CA ARG A 58 5.01 10.03 -14.65
C ARG A 58 5.56 11.26 -15.35
N PHE A 59 6.47 11.94 -14.70
CA PHE A 59 7.33 12.95 -15.31
C PHE A 59 8.69 12.33 -15.63
N ASN A 60 8.97 12.13 -16.93
CA ASN A 60 10.25 11.63 -17.40
C ASN A 60 11.15 12.80 -17.84
N ILE A 61 12.22 13.02 -17.08
CA ILE A 61 13.21 14.08 -17.32
C ILE A 61 14.42 13.44 -17.98
N GLN A 62 14.65 13.81 -19.26
CA GLN A 62 15.81 13.37 -20.05
C GLN A 62 16.01 11.85 -20.11
N ASN A 63 14.94 11.06 -19.94
CA ASN A 63 14.98 9.59 -19.85
C ASN A 63 15.93 9.04 -18.77
N LYS A 64 16.31 9.87 -17.79
CA LYS A 64 17.20 9.49 -16.69
C LYS A 64 16.51 9.56 -15.34
N LEU A 65 15.62 10.53 -15.16
CA LEU A 65 14.90 10.70 -13.91
C LEU A 65 13.41 10.58 -14.17
N THR A 66 12.77 9.63 -13.51
CA THR A 66 11.32 9.52 -13.45
C THR A 66 10.86 10.02 -12.09
N ILE A 67 9.90 10.94 -12.09
CA ILE A 67 9.23 11.46 -10.89
C ILE A 67 7.76 11.08 -10.99
N GLU A 68 7.24 10.38 -9.99
CA GLU A 68 5.87 9.89 -9.94
C GLU A 68 5.17 10.35 -8.66
N PRO A 69 4.61 11.57 -8.62
CA PRO A 69 3.60 11.89 -7.62
C PRO A 69 2.42 10.94 -7.75
N ASN A 70 1.91 10.49 -6.61
CA ASN A 70 0.79 9.59 -6.53
C ASN A 70 -0.14 9.99 -5.38
N ILE A 71 -1.38 9.54 -5.48
CA ILE A 71 -2.36 9.67 -4.41
C ILE A 71 -3.26 8.44 -4.43
N MET A 72 -3.48 7.89 -3.25
CA MET A 72 -4.55 6.93 -3.00
C MET A 72 -5.61 7.59 -2.12
N VAL A 73 -6.87 7.30 -2.38
CA VAL A 73 -8.01 7.84 -1.63
C VAL A 73 -8.93 6.69 -1.28
N ASP A 74 -9.17 6.49 0.01
CA ASP A 74 -10.11 5.50 0.51
C ASP A 74 -11.39 6.20 0.97
N PHE A 75 -12.52 5.76 0.42
CA PHE A 75 -13.86 6.22 0.75
C PHE A 75 -14.52 5.18 1.65
N PHE A 76 -14.59 5.50 2.95
CA PHE A 76 -15.38 4.77 3.95
C PHE A 76 -16.78 5.39 4.04
N GLU A 77 -17.69 4.75 4.78
CA GLU A 77 -19.06 5.24 4.96
C GLU A 77 -19.10 6.63 5.64
N ASP A 78 -18.24 6.84 6.64
CA ASP A 78 -18.27 8.04 7.49
C ASP A 78 -17.12 9.04 7.23
N TYR A 79 -16.07 8.64 6.51
CA TYR A 79 -14.88 9.46 6.30
C TYR A 79 -14.14 9.11 5.01
N THR A 80 -13.21 9.98 4.61
CA THR A 80 -12.35 9.79 3.45
C THR A 80 -10.90 10.01 3.85
N ASP A 81 -10.06 9.01 3.59
CA ASP A 81 -8.62 9.07 3.86
C ASP A 81 -7.84 9.34 2.58
N PHE A 82 -6.79 10.15 2.70
CA PHE A 82 -5.91 10.52 1.60
C PHE A 82 -4.49 10.08 1.92
N TYR A 83 -3.85 9.45 0.94
CA TYR A 83 -2.50 8.91 1.05
C TYR A 83 -1.65 9.46 -0.10
N PRO A 84 -1.17 10.71 0.02
CA PRO A 84 -0.29 11.30 -0.98
C PRO A 84 1.11 10.67 -0.89
N GLY A 85 1.75 10.56 -2.05
CA GLY A 85 3.08 10.00 -2.16
C GLY A 85 3.85 10.54 -3.34
N ILE A 86 5.14 10.22 -3.37
CA ILE A 86 6.03 10.50 -4.48
C ILE A 86 7.06 9.38 -4.60
N PHE A 87 7.27 8.92 -5.83
CA PHE A 87 8.30 7.96 -6.19
C PHE A 87 9.28 8.60 -7.17
N LEU A 88 10.56 8.29 -7.01
CA LEU A 88 11.66 8.78 -7.83
C LEU A 88 12.46 7.58 -8.32
N LYS A 89 12.81 7.57 -9.61
CA LYS A 89 13.69 6.56 -10.20
C LYS A 89 14.77 7.21 -11.03
N PHE A 90 16.02 6.88 -10.77
CA PHE A 90 17.17 7.38 -11.49
C PHE A 90 17.88 6.25 -12.26
N ASP A 91 18.05 6.47 -13.56
CA ASP A 91 18.77 5.62 -14.51
C ASP A 91 18.30 4.15 -14.52
N ASP A 92 17.01 3.96 -14.26
CA ASP A 92 16.39 2.64 -14.05
C ASP A 92 17.04 1.76 -12.96
N PHE A 93 17.91 2.34 -12.13
CA PHE A 93 18.77 1.63 -11.20
C PHE A 93 18.46 1.98 -9.75
N VAL A 94 18.53 3.27 -9.38
CA VAL A 94 18.25 3.74 -8.01
C VAL A 94 16.81 4.23 -7.93
N TRP A 95 16.16 3.98 -6.81
CA TRP A 95 14.84 4.52 -6.54
C TRP A 95 14.72 4.99 -5.11
N ALA A 96 13.85 5.96 -4.89
CA ALA A 96 13.50 6.48 -3.58
C ALA A 96 12.09 7.04 -3.59
N GLY A 97 11.52 7.28 -2.42
CA GLY A 97 10.24 7.94 -2.35
C GLY A 97 9.75 8.11 -0.93
N TYR A 98 8.54 8.64 -0.88
CA TYR A 98 7.84 8.97 0.34
C TYR A 98 6.36 8.69 0.16
N ASN A 99 5.71 8.13 1.18
CA ASN A 99 4.26 8.01 1.24
C ASN A 99 3.77 8.44 2.62
N ASN A 100 2.60 9.07 2.67
CA ASN A 100 1.82 9.13 3.90
C ASN A 100 0.90 7.90 3.94
N ILE A 101 1.09 7.05 4.96
CA ILE A 101 0.44 5.73 5.09
C ILE A 101 -0.86 5.82 5.90
N ASN A 102 -1.12 6.91 6.63
CA ASN A 102 -2.46 7.29 7.08
C ASN A 102 -2.53 8.77 7.51
N ILE A 103 -3.75 9.25 7.76
CA ILE A 103 -4.03 10.57 8.34
C ILE A 103 -3.61 10.69 9.82
N ASN A 104 -3.40 9.58 10.55
CA ASN A 104 -2.82 9.57 11.91
C ASN A 104 -1.29 9.75 11.92
N ASP A 105 -0.77 10.52 10.96
CA ASP A 105 0.64 10.89 10.82
C ASP A 105 1.62 9.73 10.61
N LEU A 106 1.20 8.55 10.11
CA LEU A 106 2.20 7.55 9.71
C LEU A 106 2.81 7.92 8.36
N HIS A 107 4.12 8.11 8.35
CA HIS A 107 4.89 8.48 7.17
C HIS A 107 5.89 7.38 6.86
N SER A 108 6.24 7.24 5.59
CA SER A 108 7.25 6.29 5.13
C SER A 108 8.24 6.97 4.22
N LEU A 109 9.52 6.74 4.48
CA LEU A 109 10.61 7.04 3.56
C LEU A 109 11.22 5.72 3.10
N PHE A 110 11.41 5.57 1.80
CA PHE A 110 11.99 4.36 1.24
C PHE A 110 12.99 4.66 0.15
N LEU A 111 13.98 3.79 0.01
CA LEU A 111 15.00 3.85 -1.03
C LEU A 111 15.59 2.48 -1.31
N GLY A 112 16.16 2.34 -2.49
CA GLY A 112 16.77 1.10 -2.91
C GLY A 112 17.37 1.18 -4.30
N PHE A 113 17.76 0.01 -4.79
CA PHE A 113 18.36 -0.14 -6.10
C PHE A 113 18.05 -1.50 -6.72
N ASP A 114 18.11 -1.58 -8.05
CA ASP A 114 17.84 -2.77 -8.85
C ASP A 114 19.13 -3.30 -9.47
N ILE A 115 19.64 -4.46 -9.02
CA ILE A 115 20.87 -5.07 -9.55
C ILE A 115 20.55 -5.89 -10.79
N ALA A 116 21.17 -5.53 -11.92
CA ALA A 116 21.03 -6.22 -13.21
C ALA A 116 19.57 -6.41 -13.67
N LYS A 117 18.65 -5.55 -13.20
CA LYS A 117 17.19 -5.66 -13.39
C LYS A 117 16.57 -6.97 -12.86
N MET A 118 17.34 -7.80 -12.16
CA MET A 118 16.93 -9.11 -11.65
C MET A 118 16.65 -9.07 -10.15
N PHE A 119 17.50 -8.40 -9.38
CA PHE A 119 17.35 -8.30 -7.93
C PHE A 119 16.96 -6.88 -7.53
N ARG A 120 16.04 -6.75 -6.57
CA ARG A 120 15.71 -5.49 -5.92
C ARG A 120 16.16 -5.56 -4.47
N VAL A 121 16.89 -4.54 -4.03
CA VAL A 121 17.25 -4.36 -2.63
C VAL A 121 16.77 -2.99 -2.19
N GLY A 122 16.07 -2.92 -1.07
CA GLY A 122 15.58 -1.66 -0.55
C GLY A 122 15.41 -1.67 0.95
N TYR A 123 15.12 -0.48 1.45
CA TYR A 123 14.86 -0.23 2.85
C TYR A 123 13.76 0.83 2.95
N ALA A 124 12.83 0.61 3.88
CA ALA A 124 11.81 1.57 4.25
C ALA A 124 11.86 1.85 5.76
N TYR A 125 11.60 3.10 6.10
CA TYR A 125 11.49 3.57 7.47
C TYR A 125 10.15 4.24 7.65
N ASP A 126 9.27 3.61 8.42
CA ASP A 126 7.96 4.14 8.75
C ASP A 126 8.00 4.77 10.13
N PHE A 127 7.46 5.98 10.26
CA PHE A 127 7.53 6.77 11.48
C PHE A 127 6.29 7.65 11.63
N THR A 128 5.90 7.88 12.88
CA THR A 128 4.90 8.90 13.21
C THR A 128 5.54 10.26 13.53
N LYS A 129 6.74 10.25 14.13
CA LYS A 129 7.59 11.43 14.31
C LYS A 129 9.04 11.04 14.02
N ILE A 130 9.71 11.80 13.17
CA ILE A 130 11.12 11.53 12.84
C ILE A 130 11.97 11.69 14.11
N PHE A 131 12.79 10.69 14.41
CA PHE A 131 13.75 10.71 15.53
C PHE A 131 13.11 10.87 16.92
N ASN A 132 11.94 10.26 17.15
CA ASN A 132 11.32 10.16 18.47
C ASN A 132 11.14 8.71 18.90
N ASP A 133 11.90 8.31 19.91
CA ASP A 133 11.96 6.95 20.43
C ASP A 133 10.67 6.53 21.16
N LYS A 134 9.80 7.49 21.49
CA LYS A 134 8.49 7.25 22.10
C LYS A 134 7.36 7.11 21.09
N SER A 135 7.65 7.22 19.79
CA SER A 135 6.65 7.10 18.73
C SER A 135 6.82 5.77 17.96
N LEU A 136 5.79 5.37 17.19
CA LEU A 136 5.88 4.17 16.35
C LEU A 136 6.96 4.39 15.29
N ASN A 137 7.89 3.43 15.22
CA ASN A 137 9.01 3.40 14.28
C ASN A 137 9.16 1.96 13.75
N VAL A 138 9.16 1.78 12.43
CA VAL A 138 9.28 0.47 11.77
C VAL A 138 10.40 0.52 10.74
N HIS A 139 11.25 -0.51 10.75
CA HIS A 139 12.34 -0.70 9.80
C HIS A 139 12.01 -1.91 8.93
N GLU A 140 11.82 -1.69 7.63
CA GLU A 140 11.51 -2.76 6.68
C GLU A 140 12.65 -2.93 5.66
N PHE A 141 13.08 -4.16 5.43
CA PHE A 141 14.05 -4.50 4.39
C PHE A 141 13.33 -5.21 3.24
N ILE A 142 13.59 -4.74 2.02
CA ILE A 142 12.94 -5.23 0.80
C ILE A 142 13.95 -6.04 0.01
N ILE A 143 13.59 -7.28 -0.30
CA ILE A 143 14.34 -8.16 -1.21
C ILE A 143 13.36 -8.66 -2.27
N GLY A 144 13.63 -8.33 -3.53
CA GLY A 144 12.82 -8.76 -4.66
C GLY A 144 13.65 -9.54 -5.68
N PHE A 145 13.02 -10.51 -6.32
CA PHE A 145 13.60 -11.28 -7.42
C PHE A 145 12.64 -11.31 -8.60
N ARG A 146 13.15 -10.97 -9.78
CA ARG A 146 12.40 -10.97 -11.04
C ARG A 146 12.60 -12.30 -11.76
N LEU A 147 11.51 -13.04 -11.99
CA LEU A 147 11.53 -14.38 -12.57
C LEU A 147 11.65 -14.39 -14.10
N ASP A 148 11.18 -13.35 -14.77
CA ASP A 148 11.23 -13.15 -16.23
C ASP A 148 12.56 -12.53 -16.71
N ALA A 149 13.54 -12.38 -15.81
CA ALA A 149 14.87 -11.84 -16.14
C ALA A 149 15.86 -12.91 -16.65
N ILE A 150 15.42 -14.16 -16.82
CA ILE A 150 16.21 -15.31 -17.30
C ILE A 150 15.82 -15.62 -18.75
#